data_AF-A0AB32ZZD7-F1
#
_entry.id   AF-A0AB32ZZD7-F1
#
_cell.length_a   1.000
_cell.length_b   1.000
_cell.length_c   1.000
_cell.angle_alpha   90.00
_cell.angle_beta   90.00
_cell.angle_gamma   90.00
#
_symmetry.space_group_name_H-M   'P 1'
#
loop_
_entity.id
_entity.type
_entity.pdbx_description
1 polymer ?
#
loop_
_entity_poly.entity_id
_entity_poly.type
_entity_poly.pdbx_seq_one_letter_code
_entity_poly.pdbx_strand_id
1 'polypeptide(L)'
;MNILRTLLPEIFGAIFGITAIAFAYFLFSLFFLAIEEFNHLDMTDNMNPLSIGAIVAITLFIIKEVLEAYRKNASKNRKIKALKTILAEEIKLNYWVWKQIESIVKKVKEMPPETLYQIISSTSGTERFEYVRPDGGGGGIFVPEIKDQVFTQLITEIAELDEDFYSRSIEYGKGVAELQHLRHGVFDFIHETPKGEHYAEGFCEYALDELPDIKDKFQKLYIECTGDTELQHRMR
;
A
#
# COMPACT_ATOMS: atom_id res chain seq x y z
N MET A 1 -46.87 0.37 -33.38
CA MET A 1 -45.94 -0.06 -32.31
C MET A 1 -44.85 0.99 -32.00
N ASN A 2 -45.15 2.29 -32.07
CA ASN A 2 -44.16 3.37 -31.83
C ASN A 2 -44.53 4.34 -30.69
N ILE A 3 -45.80 4.42 -30.28
CA ILE A 3 -46.25 5.37 -29.25
C ILE A 3 -45.81 4.92 -27.84
N LEU A 4 -45.79 3.61 -27.59
CA LEU A 4 -45.40 3.06 -26.28
C LEU A 4 -43.92 3.35 -25.96
N ARG A 5 -43.04 3.30 -26.97
CA ARG A 5 -41.60 3.56 -26.81
C ARG A 5 -41.27 5.03 -26.55
N THR A 6 -42.07 5.96 -27.07
CA THR A 6 -41.88 7.40 -26.84
C THR A 6 -42.41 7.87 -25.49
N LEU A 7 -43.48 7.25 -24.97
CA LEU A 7 -44.08 7.62 -23.68
C LEU A 7 -43.48 6.89 -22.47
N LEU A 8 -42.80 5.76 -22.70
CA LEU A 8 -42.14 4.96 -21.66
C LEU A 8 -41.19 5.78 -20.75
N PRO A 9 -40.32 6.68 -21.27
CA PRO A 9 -39.45 7.51 -20.45
C PRO A 9 -40.21 8.50 -19.56
N GLU A 10 -41.29 9.10 -20.06
CA GLU A 10 -42.14 10.04 -19.30
C GLU A 10 -42.91 9.33 -18.20
N ILE A 11 -43.42 8.12 -18.49
CA ILE A 11 -44.11 7.27 -17.51
C ILE A 11 -43.13 6.84 -16.40
N PHE A 12 -41.90 6.43 -16.74
CA PHE A 12 -40.89 6.11 -15.74
C PHE A 12 -40.49 7.34 -14.92
N GLY A 13 -40.39 8.52 -15.54
CA GLY A 13 -40.14 9.78 -14.84
C GLY A 13 -41.25 10.13 -13.85
N ALA A 14 -42.52 9.96 -14.23
CA ALA A 14 -43.66 10.18 -13.36
C ALA A 14 -43.71 9.18 -12.20
N ILE A 15 -43.47 7.89 -12.46
CA ILE A 15 -43.42 6.85 -11.43
C ILE A 15 -42.27 7.11 -10.44
N PHE A 16 -41.09 7.50 -10.95
CA PHE A 16 -39.95 7.88 -10.12
C PHE A 16 -40.26 9.10 -9.25
N GLY A 17 -40.91 10.13 -9.82
CA GLY A 17 -41.34 11.31 -9.08
C GLY A 17 -42.33 10.97 -7.95
N ILE A 18 -43.34 10.15 -8.24
CA ILE A 18 -44.33 9.71 -7.25
C ILE A 18 -43.67 8.87 -6.15
N THR A 19 -42.79 7.94 -6.51
CA THR A 19 -42.08 7.09 -5.53
C THR A 19 -41.11 7.90 -4.68
N ALA A 20 -40.42 8.88 -5.26
CA ALA A 20 -39.55 9.79 -4.50
C ALA A 20 -40.34 10.66 -3.51
N ILE A 21 -41.50 11.19 -3.93
CA ILE A 21 -42.39 11.96 -3.03
C ILE A 21 -42.96 11.07 -1.92
N ALA A 22 -43.39 9.86 -2.24
CA ALA A 22 -43.89 8.90 -1.25
C ALA A 22 -42.79 8.50 -0.25
N PHE A 23 -41.56 8.29 -0.72
CA PHE A 23 -40.42 7.98 0.12
C PHE A 23 -39.99 9.17 0.98
N ALA A 24 -40.03 10.39 0.43
CA ALA A 24 -39.79 11.61 1.19
C ALA A 24 -40.86 11.81 2.28
N TYR A 25 -42.14 11.56 1.96
CA TYR A 25 -43.23 11.59 2.94
C TYR A 25 -43.06 10.51 4.02
N PHE A 26 -42.63 9.32 3.65
CA PHE A 26 -42.35 8.24 4.59
C PHE A 26 -41.19 8.59 5.53
N LEU A 27 -40.08 9.11 4.99
CA LEU A 27 -38.95 9.59 5.79
C LEU A 27 -39.36 10.76 6.70
N PHE A 28 -40.20 11.66 6.21
CA PHE A 28 -40.71 12.79 6.98
C PHE A 28 -41.62 12.33 8.12
N SER A 29 -42.48 11.33 7.87
CA SER A 29 -43.33 10.69 8.88
C SER A 29 -42.49 9.97 9.94
N LEU A 30 -41.49 9.19 9.55
CA LEU A 30 -40.55 8.52 10.45
C LEU A 30 -39.75 9.50 11.31
N PHE A 31 -39.34 10.62 10.72
CA PHE A 31 -38.64 11.69 11.43
C PHE A 31 -39.54 12.35 12.49
N PHE A 32 -40.81 12.61 12.16
CA PHE A 32 -41.79 13.12 13.13
C PHE A 32 -42.06 12.12 14.26
N LEU A 33 -42.23 10.84 13.92
CA LEU A 33 -42.43 9.76 14.90
C LEU A 33 -41.23 9.64 15.85
N ALA A 34 -40.01 9.72 15.31
CA ALA A 34 -38.79 9.69 16.12
C ALA A 34 -38.62 10.93 17.01
N ILE A 35 -39.09 12.11 16.57
CA ILE A 35 -39.09 13.34 17.38
C ILE A 35 -40.17 13.31 18.46
N GLU A 36 -41.36 12.80 18.14
CA GLU A 36 -42.49 12.67 19.09
C GLU A 36 -42.16 11.65 20.20
N GLU A 37 -41.39 10.61 19.88
CA GLU A 37 -40.87 9.64 20.86
C GLU A 37 -39.76 10.25 21.73
N PHE A 38 -38.98 11.22 21.23
CA PHE A 38 -37.88 11.86 21.96
C PHE A 38 -38.28 13.10 22.77
N ASN A 39 -39.33 13.81 22.36
CA ASN A 39 -39.79 15.03 22.99
C ASN A 39 -41.31 14.96 23.19
N HIS A 40 -41.75 14.99 24.45
CA HIS A 40 -43.12 15.34 24.85
C HIS A 40 -43.46 16.81 24.52
N LEU A 41 -43.16 17.28 23.31
CA LEU A 41 -43.45 18.63 22.83
C LEU A 41 -44.54 18.57 21.76
N ASP A 42 -45.71 19.06 22.14
CA ASP A 42 -46.87 19.34 21.30
C ASP A 42 -46.50 20.44 20.26
N MET A 43 -45.78 20.06 19.20
CA MET A 43 -45.25 20.98 18.18
C MET A 43 -46.24 21.32 17.06
N THR A 44 -47.44 20.74 17.05
CA THR A 44 -48.36 20.79 15.91
C THR A 44 -49.28 22.01 15.89
N ASP A 45 -49.46 22.73 17.00
CA ASP A 45 -50.54 23.73 17.09
C ASP A 45 -50.20 25.12 16.50
N ASN A 46 -48.94 25.40 16.12
CA ASN A 46 -48.54 26.75 15.63
C ASN A 46 -47.43 26.78 14.54
N MET A 47 -47.26 25.71 13.74
CA MET A 47 -46.23 25.70 12.69
C MET A 47 -46.71 26.31 11.37
N ASN A 48 -46.17 27.48 11.02
CA ASN A 48 -46.38 28.08 9.69
C ASN A 48 -45.73 27.23 8.59
N PRO A 49 -46.29 27.18 7.36
CA PRO A 49 -45.74 26.41 6.22
C PRO A 49 -44.26 26.70 5.92
N LEU A 50 -43.82 27.94 6.20
CA LEU A 50 -42.42 28.35 6.07
C LEU A 50 -41.49 27.57 7.03
N SER A 51 -41.93 27.36 8.28
CA SER A 51 -41.18 26.62 9.29
C SER A 51 -41.09 25.13 8.93
N ILE A 52 -42.17 24.57 8.37
CA ILE A 52 -42.18 23.18 7.86
C ILE A 52 -41.20 23.04 6.71
N GLY A 53 -41.24 23.95 5.73
CA GLY A 53 -40.31 23.95 4.59
C GLY A 53 -38.84 24.07 5.02
N ALA A 54 -38.56 24.91 6.03
CA ALA A 54 -37.22 25.06 6.59
C ALA A 54 -36.71 23.76 7.23
N ILE A 55 -37.55 23.08 8.03
CA ILE A 55 -37.18 21.79 8.65
C ILE A 55 -36.89 20.74 7.59
N VAL A 56 -37.75 20.61 6.56
CA VAL A 56 -37.52 19.68 5.45
C VAL A 56 -36.19 19.96 4.74
N ALA A 57 -35.90 21.23 4.45
CA ALA A 57 -34.66 21.62 3.78
C ALA A 57 -33.41 21.29 4.61
N ILE A 58 -33.45 21.56 5.93
CA ILE A 58 -32.36 21.23 6.86
C ILE A 58 -32.16 19.72 6.93
N THR A 59 -33.25 18.94 7.08
CA THR A 59 -33.16 17.47 7.13
C THR A 59 -32.59 16.89 5.84
N LEU A 60 -33.03 17.37 4.67
CA LEU A 60 -32.48 16.93 3.39
C LEU A 60 -31.00 17.29 3.23
N PHE A 61 -30.60 18.48 3.69
CA PHE A 61 -29.20 18.91 3.67
C PHE A 61 -28.33 18.00 4.55
N ILE A 62 -28.79 17.68 5.77
CA ILE A 62 -28.09 16.76 6.67
C ILE A 62 -27.96 15.36 6.04
N ILE A 63 -29.04 14.81 5.50
CA ILE A 63 -29.02 13.50 4.83
C ILE A 63 -28.01 13.51 3.66
N LYS A 64 -28.03 14.57 2.84
CA LYS A 64 -27.09 14.72 1.72
C LYS A 64 -25.64 14.73 2.21
N GLU A 65 -25.33 15.53 3.23
CA GLU A 65 -23.97 15.67 3.75
C GLU A 65 -23.46 14.34 4.33
N VAL A 66 -24.31 13.60 5.05
CA VAL A 66 -23.98 12.26 5.57
C VAL A 66 -23.71 11.27 4.43
N LEU A 67 -24.52 11.27 3.38
CA LEU A 67 -24.30 10.41 2.21
C LEU A 67 -23.01 10.79 1.46
N GLU A 68 -22.72 12.08 1.34
CA GLU A 68 -21.48 12.58 0.74
C GLU A 68 -20.25 12.18 1.55
N ALA A 69 -20.31 12.31 2.88
CA ALA A 69 -19.27 11.87 3.79
C ALA A 69 -19.03 10.35 3.70
N TYR A 70 -20.10 9.55 3.71
CA TYR A 70 -20.01 8.09 3.56
C TYR A 70 -19.35 7.71 2.22
N ARG A 71 -19.78 8.32 1.12
CA ARG A 71 -19.22 8.07 -0.22
C ARG A 71 -17.74 8.47 -0.29
N LYS A 72 -17.37 9.61 0.33
CA LYS A 72 -15.98 10.09 0.40
C LYS A 72 -15.10 9.11 1.18
N ASN A 73 -15.57 8.63 2.33
CA ASN A 73 -14.85 7.63 3.14
C ASN A 73 -14.72 6.29 2.43
N ALA A 74 -15.77 5.81 1.78
CA ALA A 74 -15.71 4.59 0.97
C ALA A 74 -14.69 4.72 -0.18
N SER A 75 -14.63 5.88 -0.82
CA SER A 75 -13.63 6.16 -1.87
C SER A 75 -12.21 6.16 -1.31
N LYS A 76 -11.98 6.85 -0.19
CA LYS A 76 -10.69 6.89 0.54
C LYS A 76 -10.22 5.47 0.89
N ASN A 77 -11.09 4.66 1.47
CA ASN A 77 -10.75 3.29 1.87
C ASN A 77 -10.39 2.39 0.68
N ARG A 78 -11.08 2.55 -0.46
CA ARG A 78 -10.71 1.83 -1.69
C ARG A 78 -9.33 2.23 -2.21
N LYS A 79 -8.99 3.53 -2.16
CA LYS A 79 -7.66 4.01 -2.53
C LYS A 79 -6.58 3.44 -1.61
N ILE A 80 -6.76 3.54 -0.29
CA ILE A 80 -5.80 2.99 0.69
C ILE A 80 -5.59 1.49 0.44
N LYS A 81 -6.67 0.74 0.21
CA LYS A 81 -6.56 -0.70 -0.09
C LYS A 81 -5.75 -0.98 -1.35
N ALA A 82 -5.94 -0.18 -2.41
CA ALA A 82 -5.17 -0.31 -3.64
C ALA A 82 -3.68 -0.02 -3.39
N LEU A 83 -3.36 1.08 -2.70
CA LEU A 83 -1.98 1.45 -2.36
C LEU A 83 -1.29 0.36 -1.54
N LYS A 84 -1.94 -0.16 -0.49
CA LYS A 84 -1.45 -1.28 0.32
C LYS A 84 -1.15 -2.53 -0.51
N THR A 85 -2.02 -2.86 -1.47
CA THR A 85 -1.83 -4.02 -2.34
C THR A 85 -0.60 -3.86 -3.23
N ILE A 86 -0.41 -2.69 -3.84
CA ILE A 86 0.72 -2.44 -4.74
C ILE A 86 2.03 -2.38 -3.93
N LEU A 87 2.04 -1.70 -2.79
CA LEU A 87 3.22 -1.64 -1.91
C LEU A 87 3.60 -3.03 -1.38
N ALA A 88 2.64 -3.87 -1.01
CA ALA A 88 2.93 -5.24 -0.58
C ALA A 88 3.70 -6.04 -1.63
N GLU A 89 3.40 -5.85 -2.92
CA GLU A 89 4.15 -6.52 -3.99
C GLU A 89 5.58 -5.97 -4.14
N GLU A 90 5.78 -4.67 -4.01
CA GLU A 90 7.14 -4.08 -3.99
C GLU A 90 7.96 -4.59 -2.80
N ILE A 91 7.35 -4.65 -1.60
CA ILE A 91 7.99 -5.19 -0.40
C ILE A 91 8.43 -6.65 -0.62
N LYS A 92 7.58 -7.49 -1.23
CA LYS A 92 7.92 -8.90 -1.52
C LYS A 92 9.10 -9.03 -2.47
N LEU A 93 9.21 -8.14 -3.46
CA LEU A 93 10.33 -8.09 -4.40
C LEU A 93 11.62 -7.64 -3.70
N ASN A 94 11.55 -6.59 -2.88
CA ASN A 94 12.72 -6.11 -2.14
C ASN A 94 13.16 -7.08 -1.05
N TYR A 95 12.23 -7.82 -0.43
CA TYR A 95 12.59 -8.88 0.50
C TYR A 95 13.29 -10.06 -0.20
N TRP A 96 12.99 -10.31 -1.47
CA TRP A 96 13.79 -11.25 -2.26
C TRP A 96 15.23 -10.75 -2.43
N VAL A 97 15.42 -9.46 -2.71
CA VAL A 97 16.77 -8.85 -2.78
C VAL A 97 17.50 -9.01 -1.45
N TRP A 98 16.84 -8.69 -0.34
CA TRP A 98 17.37 -8.90 1.01
C TRP A 98 17.89 -10.33 1.21
N LYS A 99 17.11 -11.35 0.83
CA LYS A 99 17.54 -12.75 0.92
C LYS A 99 18.77 -13.07 0.07
N GLN A 100 18.87 -12.48 -1.13
CA GLN A 100 20.03 -12.69 -1.99
C GLN A 100 21.28 -12.06 -1.40
N ILE A 101 21.18 -10.84 -0.86
CA ILE A 101 22.30 -10.17 -0.19
C ILE A 101 22.74 -10.97 1.04
N GLU A 102 21.79 -11.41 1.88
CA GLU A 102 22.08 -12.27 3.03
C GLU A 102 22.80 -13.56 2.60
N SER A 103 22.35 -14.19 1.51
CA SER A 103 22.95 -15.40 0.96
C SER A 103 24.38 -15.16 0.48
N ILE A 104 24.63 -14.04 -0.23
CA ILE A 104 25.97 -13.67 -0.71
C ILE A 104 26.92 -13.46 0.47
N VAL A 105 26.50 -12.65 1.45
CA VAL A 105 27.33 -12.32 2.61
C VAL A 105 27.68 -13.57 3.43
N LYS A 106 26.69 -14.42 3.71
CA LYS A 106 26.93 -15.71 4.39
C LYS A 106 27.86 -16.61 3.56
N LYS A 107 27.68 -16.64 2.24
CA LYS A 107 28.52 -17.44 1.36
C LYS A 107 29.97 -16.99 1.41
N VAL A 108 30.24 -15.69 1.30
CA VAL A 108 31.60 -15.13 1.37
C VAL A 108 32.26 -15.48 2.71
N LYS A 109 31.53 -15.39 3.82
CA LYS A 109 32.04 -15.72 5.16
C LYS A 109 32.40 -17.21 5.33
N GLU A 110 31.72 -18.10 4.62
CA GLU A 110 31.97 -19.55 4.65
C GLU A 110 33.11 -20.00 3.71
N MET A 111 33.54 -19.14 2.78
CA MET A 111 34.47 -19.54 1.73
C MET A 111 35.93 -19.55 2.20
N PRO A 112 36.77 -20.47 1.66
CA PRO A 112 38.19 -20.47 1.95
C PRO A 112 38.88 -19.15 1.56
N PRO A 113 39.95 -18.77 2.27
CA PRO A 113 40.87 -17.74 1.78
C PRO A 113 41.31 -18.07 0.35
N GLU A 114 41.55 -17.04 -0.48
CA GLU A 114 41.88 -17.15 -1.92
C GLU A 114 40.72 -17.51 -2.86
N THR A 115 39.47 -17.57 -2.37
CA THR A 115 38.30 -17.67 -3.24
C THR A 115 38.19 -16.40 -4.08
N LEU A 116 38.06 -16.56 -5.39
CA LEU A 116 37.91 -15.46 -6.33
C LEU A 116 36.43 -15.11 -6.49
N TYR A 117 36.12 -13.82 -6.42
CA TYR A 117 34.76 -13.30 -6.58
C TYR A 117 34.66 -12.43 -7.81
N GLN A 118 33.51 -12.50 -8.49
CA GLN A 118 33.20 -11.62 -9.63
C GLN A 118 31.70 -11.34 -9.70
N ILE A 119 31.33 -10.20 -10.31
CA ILE A 119 29.95 -9.96 -10.76
C ILE A 119 29.94 -10.00 -12.27
N ILE A 120 29.07 -10.85 -12.81
CA ILE A 120 28.79 -10.89 -14.25
C ILE A 120 27.44 -10.22 -14.49
N SER A 121 27.46 -9.20 -15.35
CA SER A 121 26.25 -8.59 -15.90
C SER A 121 25.97 -9.18 -17.28
N SER A 122 24.78 -9.74 -17.46
CA SER A 122 24.35 -10.22 -18.78
C SER A 122 23.94 -9.06 -19.68
N THR A 123 23.82 -9.34 -20.98
CA THR A 123 23.26 -8.38 -21.95
C THR A 123 21.80 -8.01 -21.69
N SER A 124 21.07 -8.81 -20.91
CA SER A 124 19.69 -8.50 -20.48
C SER A 124 19.62 -7.70 -19.18
N GLY A 125 20.76 -7.27 -18.63
CA GLY A 125 20.84 -6.51 -17.38
C GLY A 125 20.70 -7.36 -16.11
N THR A 126 20.74 -8.69 -16.23
CA THR A 126 20.73 -9.56 -15.05
C THR A 126 22.14 -9.69 -14.49
N GLU A 127 22.29 -9.39 -13.21
CA GLU A 127 23.58 -9.46 -12.51
C GLU A 127 23.67 -10.75 -11.70
N ARG A 128 24.86 -11.35 -11.69
CA ARG A 128 25.13 -12.59 -10.96
C ARG A 128 26.45 -12.46 -10.22
N PHE A 129 26.39 -12.68 -8.93
CA PHE A 129 27.56 -12.89 -8.09
C PHE A 129 28.10 -14.30 -8.34
N GLU A 130 29.36 -14.43 -8.68
CA GLU A 130 30.02 -15.72 -8.86
C GLU A 130 31.26 -15.84 -7.99
N TYR A 131 31.53 -17.08 -7.59
CA TYR A 131 32.73 -17.40 -6.82
C TYR A 131 33.40 -18.65 -7.37
N VAL A 132 34.73 -18.65 -7.38
CA VAL A 132 35.58 -19.77 -7.78
C VAL A 132 36.56 -20.06 -6.65
N ARG A 133 36.45 -21.25 -6.08
CA ARG A 133 37.30 -21.73 -4.99
C ARG A 133 38.64 -22.23 -5.53
N PRO A 134 39.67 -22.34 -4.67
CA PRO A 134 40.99 -22.86 -5.07
C PRO A 134 40.98 -24.29 -5.63
N ASP A 135 39.99 -25.10 -5.25
CA ASP A 135 39.79 -26.47 -5.76
C ASP A 135 39.20 -26.53 -7.18
N GLY A 136 38.92 -25.38 -7.79
CA GLY A 136 38.26 -25.26 -9.09
C GLY A 136 36.73 -25.40 -9.04
N GLY A 137 36.15 -25.66 -7.86
CA GLY A 137 34.71 -25.64 -7.65
C GLY A 137 34.18 -24.21 -7.57
N GLY A 138 32.95 -23.99 -8.01
CA GLY A 138 32.36 -22.65 -8.02
C GLY A 138 30.85 -22.65 -7.98
N GLY A 139 30.27 -21.47 -7.92
CA GLY A 139 28.83 -21.26 -7.90
C GLY A 139 28.47 -19.82 -8.19
N GLY A 140 27.17 -19.53 -8.20
CA GLY A 140 26.73 -18.14 -8.34
C GLY A 140 25.32 -17.90 -7.82
N ILE A 141 25.10 -16.67 -7.41
CA ILE A 141 23.88 -16.15 -6.78
C ILE A 141 23.38 -14.99 -7.63
N PHE A 142 22.07 -14.92 -7.86
CA PHE A 142 21.49 -13.81 -8.60
C PHE A 142 21.50 -12.53 -7.74
N VAL A 143 21.86 -11.40 -8.33
CA VAL A 143 21.84 -10.09 -7.67
C VAL A 143 20.69 -9.27 -8.26
N PRO A 144 19.47 -9.40 -7.72
CA PRO A 144 18.33 -8.63 -8.21
C PRO A 144 18.51 -7.14 -7.93
N GLU A 145 17.97 -6.32 -8.83
CA GLU A 145 17.80 -4.89 -8.61
C GLU A 145 16.75 -4.62 -7.53
N ILE A 146 16.98 -3.58 -6.75
CA ILE A 146 15.98 -3.03 -5.83
C ILE A 146 14.88 -2.30 -6.62
N LYS A 147 13.68 -2.31 -6.07
CA LYS A 147 12.50 -1.66 -6.63
C LYS A 147 11.99 -0.61 -5.65
N ASP A 148 12.08 0.66 -6.03
CA ASP A 148 11.65 1.81 -5.21
C ASP A 148 10.73 2.78 -5.98
N GLN A 149 10.49 2.51 -7.26
CA GLN A 149 9.75 3.39 -8.15
C GLN A 149 8.29 3.54 -7.72
N VAL A 150 7.66 2.44 -7.30
CA VAL A 150 6.25 2.48 -6.86
C VAL A 150 6.16 3.27 -5.57
N PHE A 151 7.02 2.97 -4.60
CA PHE A 151 7.08 3.73 -3.35
C PHE A 151 7.26 5.23 -3.61
N THR A 152 8.26 5.61 -4.41
CA THR A 152 8.59 7.01 -4.70
C THR A 152 7.44 7.75 -5.38
N GLN A 153 6.69 7.07 -6.25
CA GLN A 153 5.54 7.68 -6.95
C GLN A 153 4.30 7.82 -6.06
N LEU A 154 4.10 6.90 -5.11
CA LEU A 154 2.87 6.83 -4.31
C LEU A 154 2.97 7.52 -2.95
N ILE A 155 4.19 7.84 -2.48
CA ILE A 155 4.39 8.34 -1.12
C ILE A 155 3.65 9.66 -0.82
N THR A 156 3.50 10.54 -1.82
CA THR A 156 2.75 11.79 -1.69
C THR A 156 1.25 11.53 -1.60
N GLU A 157 0.70 10.61 -2.41
CA GLU A 157 -0.72 10.22 -2.31
C GLU A 157 -1.01 9.55 -0.97
N ILE A 158 -0.07 8.76 -0.44
CA ILE A 158 -0.20 8.16 0.89
C ILE A 158 -0.27 9.25 1.96
N ALA A 159 0.61 10.27 1.89
CA ALA A 159 0.62 11.39 2.82
C ALA A 159 -0.70 12.17 2.86
N GLU A 160 -1.36 12.33 1.71
CA GLU A 160 -2.66 13.02 1.63
C GLU A 160 -3.81 12.20 2.22
N LEU A 161 -3.70 10.86 2.19
CA LEU A 161 -4.77 9.97 2.61
C LEU A 161 -4.67 9.59 4.08
N ASP A 162 -3.49 9.23 4.57
CA ASP A 162 -3.35 8.60 5.88
C ASP A 162 -1.95 8.85 6.47
N GLU A 163 -1.90 9.67 7.52
CA GLU A 163 -0.66 10.08 8.20
C GLU A 163 0.08 8.92 8.84
N ASP A 164 -0.65 7.98 9.47
CA ASP A 164 -0.06 6.83 10.13
C ASP A 164 0.54 5.86 9.10
N PHE A 165 -0.18 5.63 8.00
CA PHE A 165 0.29 4.80 6.90
C PHE A 165 1.50 5.45 6.21
N TYR A 166 1.52 6.77 6.08
CA TYR A 166 2.66 7.53 5.58
C TYR A 166 3.90 7.34 6.44
N SER A 167 3.77 7.54 7.76
CA SER A 167 4.89 7.40 8.69
C SER A 167 5.56 6.02 8.58
N ARG A 168 4.76 4.96 8.53
CA ARG A 168 5.26 3.57 8.36
C ARG A 168 5.85 3.33 6.97
N SER A 169 5.29 3.94 5.93
CA SER A 169 5.85 3.89 4.57
C SER A 169 7.23 4.53 4.50
N ILE A 170 7.47 5.63 5.22
CA ILE A 170 8.78 6.29 5.28
C ILE A 170 9.85 5.37 5.91
N GLU A 171 9.52 4.64 6.98
CA GLU A 171 10.46 3.69 7.59
C GLU A 171 10.84 2.56 6.63
N TYR A 172 9.89 2.05 5.84
CA TYR A 172 10.19 1.15 4.73
C TYR A 172 11.14 1.77 3.71
N GLY A 173 10.88 3.02 3.28
CA GLY A 173 11.75 3.74 2.35
C GLY A 173 13.20 3.86 2.85
N LYS A 174 13.41 4.08 4.16
CA LYS A 174 14.75 4.05 4.77
C LYS A 174 15.39 2.68 4.65
N GLY A 175 14.64 1.61 4.96
CA GLY A 175 15.12 0.24 4.80
C GLY A 175 15.48 -0.11 3.34
N VAL A 176 14.74 0.41 2.37
CA VAL A 176 15.06 0.26 0.93
C VAL A 176 16.38 0.95 0.59
N ALA A 177 16.60 2.17 1.10
CA ALA A 177 17.85 2.90 0.88
C ALA A 177 19.06 2.21 1.53
N GLU A 178 18.89 1.68 2.75
CA GLU A 178 19.92 0.88 3.43
C GLU A 178 20.21 -0.42 2.67
N LEU A 179 19.19 -1.10 2.17
CA LEU A 179 19.36 -2.28 1.33
C LEU A 179 20.10 -1.94 0.02
N GLN A 180 19.83 -0.77 -0.57
CA GLN A 180 20.56 -0.28 -1.75
C GLN A 180 22.02 -0.03 -1.43
N HIS A 181 22.31 0.55 -0.27
CA HIS A 181 23.68 0.72 0.20
C HIS A 181 24.40 -0.61 0.37
N LEU A 182 23.76 -1.62 0.99
CA LEU A 182 24.32 -2.97 1.09
C LEU A 182 24.52 -3.62 -0.27
N ARG A 183 23.57 -3.47 -1.20
CA ARG A 183 23.72 -3.95 -2.57
C ARG A 183 24.93 -3.31 -3.23
N HIS A 184 25.13 -1.99 -3.13
CA HIS A 184 26.33 -1.34 -3.68
C HIS A 184 27.62 -1.85 -3.02
N GLY A 185 27.62 -2.03 -1.70
CA GLY A 185 28.76 -2.62 -0.99
C GLY A 185 29.14 -4.01 -1.52
N VAL A 186 28.16 -4.80 -1.99
CA VAL A 186 28.42 -6.08 -2.69
C VAL A 186 29.25 -5.87 -3.97
N PHE A 187 29.00 -4.83 -4.74
CA PHE A 187 29.80 -4.52 -5.93
C PHE A 187 31.18 -3.99 -5.53
N ASP A 188 31.24 -3.07 -4.57
CA ASP A 188 32.48 -2.39 -4.19
C ASP A 188 33.50 -3.38 -3.63
N PHE A 189 33.09 -4.33 -2.76
CA PHE A 189 34.04 -5.31 -2.21
C PHE A 189 34.69 -6.18 -3.30
N ILE A 190 33.93 -6.52 -4.34
CA ILE A 190 34.39 -7.40 -5.44
C ILE A 190 35.35 -6.65 -6.35
N HIS A 191 35.08 -5.37 -6.62
CA HIS A 191 35.94 -4.54 -7.46
C HIS A 191 37.26 -4.20 -6.77
N GLU A 192 37.23 -3.89 -5.47
CA GLU A 192 38.43 -3.48 -4.72
C GLU A 192 39.30 -4.67 -4.30
N THR A 193 38.69 -5.82 -4.00
CA THR A 193 39.41 -7.02 -3.55
C THR A 193 38.90 -8.30 -4.21
N PRO A 194 39.31 -8.60 -5.46
CA PRO A 194 38.89 -9.84 -6.14
C PRO A 194 39.23 -11.13 -5.38
N LYS A 195 40.21 -11.07 -4.46
CA LYS A 195 40.64 -12.16 -3.57
C LYS A 195 40.03 -12.11 -2.16
N GLY A 196 39.12 -11.16 -1.89
CA GLY A 196 38.43 -11.04 -0.60
C GLY A 196 39.37 -10.82 0.60
N GLU A 197 40.40 -9.99 0.45
CA GLU A 197 41.25 -9.58 1.58
C GLU A 197 40.44 -8.70 2.56
N HIS A 198 40.93 -8.52 3.80
CA HIS A 198 40.36 -7.87 5.01
C HIS A 198 39.07 -7.02 4.93
N TYR A 199 38.82 -6.30 3.84
CA TYR A 199 37.57 -5.62 3.54
C TYR A 199 36.36 -6.56 3.47
N ALA A 200 36.53 -7.79 2.96
CA ALA A 200 35.43 -8.75 2.86
C ALA A 200 34.86 -9.15 4.23
N GLU A 201 35.71 -9.32 5.25
CA GLU A 201 35.28 -9.69 6.61
C GLU A 201 34.52 -8.54 7.27
N GLY A 202 35.07 -7.31 7.23
CA GLY A 202 34.42 -6.13 7.80
C GLY A 202 33.08 -5.78 7.15
N PHE A 203 32.98 -5.86 5.82
CA PHE A 203 31.71 -5.66 5.12
C PHE A 203 30.70 -6.77 5.46
N CYS A 204 31.13 -8.03 5.51
CA CYS A 204 30.21 -9.13 5.82
C CYS A 204 29.65 -9.03 7.23
N GLU A 205 30.45 -8.63 8.21
CA GLU A 205 29.98 -8.39 9.58
C GLU A 205 28.99 -7.24 9.63
N TYR A 206 29.36 -6.09 9.06
CA TYR A 206 28.46 -4.93 8.96
C TYR A 206 27.12 -5.29 8.29
N ALA A 207 27.14 -5.95 7.14
CA ALA A 207 25.93 -6.32 6.44
C ALA A 207 25.05 -7.30 7.25
N LEU A 208 25.64 -8.26 7.96
CA LEU A 208 24.87 -9.18 8.80
C LEU A 208 24.24 -8.50 10.02
N ASP A 209 24.83 -7.42 10.52
CA ASP A 209 24.29 -6.63 11.63
C ASP A 209 23.15 -5.71 11.17
N GLU A 210 23.23 -5.16 9.95
CA GLU A 210 22.21 -4.25 9.39
C GLU A 210 20.98 -4.96 8.80
N LEU A 211 21.17 -6.14 8.18
CA LEU A 211 20.09 -6.88 7.52
C LEU A 211 18.87 -7.14 8.43
N PRO A 212 19.00 -7.51 9.72
CA PRO A 212 17.86 -7.69 10.62
C PRO A 212 16.97 -6.45 10.77
N ASP A 213 17.56 -5.26 10.88
CA ASP A 213 16.80 -4.00 11.04
C ASP A 213 16.03 -3.65 9.76
N ILE A 214 16.66 -3.81 8.60
CA ILE A 214 16.01 -3.66 7.29
C ILE A 214 14.80 -4.59 7.18
N LYS A 215 14.95 -5.85 7.61
CA LYS A 215 13.87 -6.84 7.57
C LYS A 215 12.70 -6.43 8.49
N ASP A 216 12.98 -5.91 9.68
CA ASP A 216 11.95 -5.44 10.61
C ASP A 216 11.15 -4.27 10.02
N LYS A 217 11.84 -3.29 9.41
CA LYS A 217 11.21 -2.18 8.67
C LYS A 217 10.27 -2.68 7.57
N PHE A 218 10.70 -3.69 6.80
CA PHE A 218 9.87 -4.30 5.75
C PHE A 218 8.67 -5.04 6.32
N GLN A 219 8.88 -5.82 7.37
CA GLN A 219 7.84 -6.64 7.99
C GLN A 219 6.73 -5.78 8.61
N LYS A 220 7.07 -4.68 9.28
CA LYS A 220 6.10 -3.74 9.87
C LYS A 220 5.11 -3.20 8.84
N LEU A 221 5.61 -2.68 7.71
CA LEU A 221 4.74 -2.17 6.65
C LEU A 221 3.99 -3.31 5.95
N TYR A 222 4.62 -4.48 5.77
CA TYR A 222 3.97 -5.63 5.16
C TYR A 222 2.74 -6.07 5.94
N ILE A 223 2.87 -6.23 7.26
CA ILE A 223 1.76 -6.60 8.16
C ILE A 223 0.61 -5.61 8.04
N GLU A 224 0.90 -4.31 7.97
CA GLU A 224 -0.13 -3.30 7.78
C GLU A 224 -0.83 -3.40 6.42
N CYS A 225 -0.09 -3.74 5.37
CA CYS A 225 -0.60 -3.85 4.02
C CYS A 225 -1.46 -5.11 3.80
N THR A 226 -1.06 -6.24 4.37
CA THR A 226 -1.66 -7.56 4.08
C THR A 226 -2.44 -8.15 5.25
N GLY A 227 -2.09 -7.80 6.48
CA GLY A 227 -2.54 -8.48 7.70
C GLY A 227 -1.75 -9.77 8.01
N ASP A 228 -0.80 -10.16 7.15
CA ASP A 228 0.00 -11.38 7.33
C ASP A 228 1.25 -11.09 8.16
N THR A 229 1.48 -11.92 9.18
CA THR A 229 2.65 -11.79 10.08
C THR A 229 3.96 -12.26 9.45
N GLU A 230 3.88 -13.13 8.45
CA GLU A 230 5.04 -13.70 7.78
C GLU A 230 5.37 -12.93 6.50
N LEU A 231 6.58 -12.39 6.45
CA LEU A 231 7.07 -11.68 5.28
C LEU A 231 7.32 -12.67 4.13
N GLN A 232 6.50 -12.56 3.09
CA GLN A 232 6.65 -13.37 1.89
C GLN A 232 7.64 -12.71 0.92
N HIS A 233 8.31 -13.53 0.11
CA HIS A 233 9.17 -13.07 -0.96
C HIS A 233 8.56 -13.50 -2.29
N ARG A 234 8.82 -12.73 -3.33
CA ARG A 234 8.45 -13.08 -4.70
C ARG A 234 9.70 -12.99 -5.57
N MET A 235 10.03 -14.10 -6.21
CA MET A 235 11.06 -14.09 -7.26
C MET A 235 10.50 -13.35 -8.48
N ARG A 236 11.37 -12.66 -9.21
CA ARG A 236 11.01 -11.97 -10.45
C ARG A 236 10.70 -12.99 -11.55
#